data_AF-A0A8D9GVR3-F1
#
_entry.id   AF-A0A8D9GVR3-F1
#
_cell.length_a   1.000
_cell.length_b   1.000
_cell.length_c   1.000
_cell.angle_alpha   90.00
_cell.angle_beta   90.00
_cell.angle_gamma   90.00
#
_symmetry.space_group_name_H-M   'P 1'
#
loop_
_entity.id
_entity.type
_entity.pdbx_description
1 polymer ?
#
loop_
_entity_poly.entity_id
_entity_poly.type
_entity_poly.pdbx_seq_one_letter_code
_entity_poly.pdbx_strand_id
1 'polypeptide(L)'
;MRYPLRSLYVVNLSTNERIDLPSVESQVGMVKVERTLDGYELRTTSPNEKVYKGISIRTPVFWIDERTNDYVVLWGLRDLCVVYSKKRDTVWTQLPKTAGCVDVVYKESKFIVIVYFLSVSGCFLIFDLSGE
;
A
#
# COMPACT_ATOMS: atom_id res chain seq x y z
N MET A 1 -26.20 10.24 -3.70
CA MET A 1 -25.22 10.28 -4.82
C MET A 1 -23.98 9.53 -4.37
N ARG A 2 -23.66 8.37 -4.97
CA ARG A 2 -22.38 7.69 -4.72
C ARG A 2 -21.31 8.48 -5.49
N TYR A 3 -20.29 9.01 -4.81
CA TYR A 3 -19.16 9.62 -5.49
C TYR A 3 -18.53 8.58 -6.43
N PRO A 4 -18.12 8.96 -7.65
CA PRO A 4 -17.47 8.02 -8.56
C PRO A 4 -16.26 7.39 -7.87
N LEU A 5 -16.01 6.12 -8.19
CA LEU A 5 -14.80 5.41 -7.79
C LEU A 5 -13.62 6.32 -8.11
N ARG A 6 -12.91 6.82 -7.09
CA ARG A 6 -11.66 7.54 -7.32
C ARG A 6 -10.66 6.49 -7.79
N SER A 7 -10.51 6.38 -9.10
CA SER A 7 -9.44 5.59 -9.71
C SER A 7 -8.12 6.17 -9.25
N LEU A 8 -7.32 5.35 -8.60
CA LEU A 8 -5.97 5.73 -8.23
C LEU A 8 -5.08 5.55 -9.43
N TYR A 9 -4.18 6.50 -9.61
CA TYR A 9 -3.18 6.42 -10.64
C TYR A 9 -1.88 7.06 -10.15
N VAL A 10 -0.79 6.60 -10.71
CA VAL A 10 0.52 7.25 -10.62
C VAL A 10 0.88 7.72 -12.01
N VAL A 11 1.54 8.87 -12.10
CA VAL A 11 2.15 9.33 -13.35
C VAL A 11 3.63 9.03 -13.25
N ASN A 12 4.14 8.22 -14.17
CA ASN A 12 5.58 8.05 -14.33
C ASN A 12 6.15 9.36 -14.87
N LEU A 13 6.93 10.08 -14.06
CA LEU A 13 7.48 11.39 -14.46
C LEU A 13 8.53 11.28 -15.58
N SER A 14 9.19 10.13 -15.72
CA SER A 14 10.21 9.92 -16.75
C SER A 14 9.59 9.63 -18.11
N THR A 15 8.48 8.89 -18.16
CA THR A 15 7.81 8.51 -19.41
C THR A 15 6.53 9.30 -19.71
N ASN A 16 6.03 10.07 -18.74
CA ASN A 16 4.70 10.71 -18.73
C ASN A 16 3.52 9.74 -18.87
N GLU A 17 3.75 8.44 -18.67
CA GLU A 17 2.69 7.44 -18.75
C GLU A 17 1.87 7.40 -17.46
N ARG A 18 0.55 7.22 -17.63
CA ARG A 18 -0.36 6.99 -16.52
C ARG A 18 -0.39 5.50 -16.19
N ILE A 19 -0.12 5.18 -14.93
CA ILE A 19 -0.22 3.85 -14.37
C ILE A 19 -1.49 3.80 -13.52
N ASP A 20 -2.51 3.09 -14.00
CA ASP A 20 -3.72 2.85 -13.22
C ASP A 20 -3.45 1.81 -12.12
N LEU A 21 -3.84 2.15 -10.89
CA LEU A 21 -3.67 1.30 -9.72
C LEU A 21 -4.98 0.58 -9.36
N PRO A 22 -4.90 -0.54 -8.63
CA PRO A 22 -6.09 -1.19 -8.10
C PRO A 22 -6.92 -0.27 -7.21
N SER A 23 -8.22 -0.56 -7.09
CA SER A 23 -9.10 0.17 -6.19
C SER A 23 -8.64 0.05 -4.74
N VAL A 24 -8.74 1.11 -3.93
CA VAL A 24 -8.48 1.00 -2.47
C VAL A 24 -9.35 -0.04 -1.78
N GLU A 25 -10.53 -0.32 -2.33
CA GLU A 25 -11.49 -1.27 -1.77
C GLU A 25 -11.08 -2.72 -2.07
N SER A 26 -10.18 -2.95 -3.04
CA SER A 26 -9.72 -4.29 -3.43
C SER A 26 -8.52 -4.76 -2.62
N GLN A 27 -8.62 -4.70 -1.29
CA GLN A 27 -7.57 -5.13 -0.37
C GLN A 27 -7.74 -6.58 0.05
N VAL A 28 -6.64 -7.33 0.06
CA VAL A 28 -6.54 -8.67 0.62
C VAL A 28 -5.71 -8.60 1.89
N GLY A 29 -6.34 -8.85 3.04
CA GLY A 29 -5.65 -8.82 4.31
C GLY A 29 -6.54 -8.62 5.54
N MET A 30 -5.88 -8.16 6.61
CA MET A 30 -6.50 -7.90 7.91
C MET A 30 -7.27 -6.58 7.99
N VAL A 31 -7.05 -5.66 7.06
CA VAL A 31 -7.71 -4.35 7.02
C VAL A 31 -8.42 -4.20 5.69
N LYS A 32 -9.69 -3.78 5.74
CA LYS A 32 -10.50 -3.43 4.58
C LYS A 32 -10.89 -1.96 4.63
N VAL A 33 -10.73 -1.28 3.52
CA VAL A 33 -11.29 0.03 3.25
C VAL A 33 -12.71 -0.14 2.72
N GLU A 34 -13.67 0.50 3.38
CA GLU A 34 -15.05 0.57 2.93
C GLU A 34 -15.49 2.02 2.72
N ARG A 35 -16.32 2.24 1.70
CA ARG A 35 -16.93 3.54 1.45
C ARG A 35 -18.29 3.63 2.14
N THR A 36 -18.50 4.68 2.92
CA THR A 36 -19.75 5.00 3.62
C THR A 36 -20.34 6.33 3.13
N LEU A 37 -21.53 6.69 3.62
CA LEU A 37 -22.16 7.98 3.32
C LEU A 37 -21.31 9.16 3.81
N ASP A 38 -20.55 8.95 4.90
CA ASP A 38 -19.69 9.94 5.53
C ASP A 38 -18.25 9.94 4.96
N GLY A 39 -17.96 9.13 3.95
CA GLY A 39 -16.64 9.06 3.29
C GLY A 39 -16.06 7.64 3.27
N TYR A 40 -14.88 7.46 3.87
CA TYR A 40 -14.21 6.18 3.93
C TYR A 40 -13.97 5.73 5.38
N GLU A 41 -14.14 4.44 5.63
CA GLU A 41 -13.88 3.78 6.91
C GLU A 41 -12.87 2.64 6.72
N LEU A 42 -12.03 2.43 7.74
CA LEU A 42 -11.13 1.29 7.81
C LEU A 42 -11.69 0.29 8.82
N ARG A 43 -11.88 -0.95 8.39
CA ARG A 43 -12.34 -2.05 9.22
C ARG A 43 -11.25 -3.10 9.37
N THR A 44 -11.01 -3.55 10.59
CA THR A 44 -10.15 -4.71 10.83
C THR A 44 -10.97 -6.00 10.76
N THR A 45 -10.52 -7.01 10.02
CA THR A 45 -11.20 -8.31 9.89
C THR A 45 -10.93 -9.27 11.06
N SER A 46 -10.28 -8.81 12.14
CA SER A 46 -10.00 -9.60 13.35
C SER A 46 -11.26 -9.84 14.21
N PRO A 47 -11.28 -10.86 15.10
CA PRO A 47 -12.43 -11.15 15.98
C PRO A 47 -12.93 -9.96 16.81
N ASN A 48 -12.03 -9.03 17.16
CA ASN A 48 -12.37 -7.75 17.77
C ASN A 48 -12.42 -6.67 16.67
N GLU A 49 -13.42 -6.74 15.80
CA GLU A 49 -13.60 -5.78 14.71
C GLU A 49 -13.58 -4.35 15.26
N LYS A 50 -12.63 -3.55 14.77
CA LYS A 50 -12.54 -2.12 15.05
C LYS A 50 -12.82 -1.36 13.76
N VAL A 51 -13.70 -0.37 13.87
CA VAL A 51 -14.01 0.56 12.80
C VAL A 51 -13.32 1.88 13.10
N TYR A 52 -12.52 2.35 12.15
CA TYR A 52 -11.85 3.64 12.23
C TYR A 52 -12.46 4.59 11.20
N LYS A 53 -13.07 5.67 11.68
CA LYS A 53 -13.60 6.71 10.81
C LYS A 53 -12.49 7.50 10.16
N GLY A 54 -12.61 7.70 8.85
CA GLY A 54 -11.64 8.42 8.02
C GLY A 54 -10.38 7.62 7.72
N ILE A 55 -9.88 7.77 6.50
CA ILE A 55 -8.58 7.23 6.10
C ILE A 55 -7.54 8.34 6.29
N SER A 56 -6.60 8.13 7.22
CA SER A 56 -5.33 8.87 7.20
C SER A 56 -4.40 8.11 6.29
N ILE A 57 -4.07 8.73 5.17
CA ILE A 57 -3.23 8.15 4.14
C ILE A 57 -1.82 8.68 4.34
N ARG A 58 -0.86 7.78 4.55
CA ARG A 58 0.56 8.16 4.55
C ARG A 58 1.05 8.32 3.10
N THR A 59 2.10 9.11 2.90
CA THR A 59 2.70 9.35 1.58
C THR A 59 2.99 8.00 0.91
N PRO A 60 2.47 7.74 -0.31
CA PRO A 60 2.73 6.49 -1.02
C PRO A 60 4.20 6.42 -1.41
N VAL A 61 4.76 5.21 -1.41
CA VAL A 61 6.10 4.95 -1.93
C VAL A 61 5.94 4.26 -3.28
N PHE A 62 6.56 4.82 -4.30
CA PHE A 62 6.52 4.32 -5.66
C PHE A 62 7.93 3.99 -6.12
N TRP A 63 8.11 2.80 -6.66
CA TRP A 63 9.37 2.36 -7.26
C TRP A 63 9.09 1.74 -8.64
N ILE A 64 9.97 2.00 -9.61
CA ILE A 64 9.88 1.47 -10.97
C ILE A 64 11.26 1.05 -11.52
N ASP A 65 11.29 -0.07 -12.25
CA ASP A 65 12.46 -0.61 -12.92
C ASP A 65 12.52 0.05 -14.28
N GLU A 66 13.52 0.91 -14.51
CA GLU A 66 13.65 1.61 -15.79
C GLU A 66 13.92 0.65 -16.96
N ARG A 67 14.46 -0.56 -16.70
CA ARG A 67 14.78 -1.54 -17.74
C ARG A 67 13.57 -2.40 -18.10
N THR A 68 12.81 -2.88 -17.10
CA THR A 68 11.66 -3.78 -17.35
C THR A 68 10.31 -3.08 -17.31
N ASN A 69 10.28 -1.80 -16.90
CA ASN A 69 9.07 -1.05 -16.55
C ASN A 69 8.22 -1.77 -15.48
N ASP A 70 8.82 -2.64 -14.67
CA ASP A 70 8.11 -3.27 -13.56
C ASP A 70 8.08 -2.32 -12.38
N TYR A 71 6.93 -2.20 -11.72
CA TYR A 71 6.77 -1.26 -10.62
C TYR A 71 6.17 -1.94 -9.40
N VAL A 72 6.42 -1.32 -8.26
CA VAL A 72 5.73 -1.62 -7.00
C VAL A 72 5.30 -0.32 -6.35
N VAL A 73 4.05 -0.31 -5.87
CA VAL A 73 3.46 0.81 -5.14
C VAL A 73 3.13 0.33 -3.75
N LEU A 74 3.56 1.08 -2.74
CA LEU A 74 3.27 0.80 -1.33
C LEU A 74 2.52 1.96 -0.71
N TRP A 75 1.69 1.61 0.25
CA TRP A 75 0.82 2.56 0.90
C TRP A 75 0.56 2.25 2.36
N GLY A 76 0.85 3.22 3.24
CA GLY A 76 0.52 3.15 4.65
C GLY A 76 -0.91 3.62 4.91
N LEU A 77 -1.73 2.72 5.48
CA LEU A 77 -3.10 3.01 5.91
C LEU A 77 -3.10 3.26 7.42
N ARG A 78 -3.16 4.55 7.81
CA ARG A 78 -3.02 4.97 9.21
C ARG A 78 -1.74 4.35 9.82
N ASP A 79 -1.83 3.90 11.06
CA ASP A 79 -0.84 3.10 11.78
C ASP A 79 -1.30 1.64 11.86
N LEU A 80 -2.18 1.20 10.94
CA LEU A 80 -2.81 -0.13 11.00
C LEU A 80 -2.06 -1.14 10.16
N CYS A 81 -1.79 -0.79 8.90
CA CYS A 81 -1.13 -1.68 7.97
C CYS A 81 -0.44 -0.94 6.83
N VAL A 82 0.46 -1.65 6.17
CA VAL A 82 1.03 -1.29 4.88
C VAL A 82 0.47 -2.25 3.85
N VAL A 83 -0.01 -1.71 2.73
CA VAL A 83 -0.43 -2.49 1.58
C VAL A 83 0.47 -2.19 0.39
N TYR A 84 0.57 -3.13 -0.53
CA TYR A 84 1.33 -2.96 -1.75
C TYR A 84 0.62 -3.57 -2.97
N SER A 85 1.02 -3.12 -4.15
CA SER A 85 0.58 -3.65 -5.43
C SER A 85 1.73 -3.59 -6.42
N LYS A 86 1.98 -4.70 -7.11
CA LYS A 86 2.95 -4.82 -8.20
C LYS A 86 2.27 -4.61 -9.54
N LYS A 87 3.07 -4.41 -10.57
CA LYS A 87 2.60 -4.40 -11.96
C LYS A 87 1.81 -5.66 -12.28
N ARG A 88 0.61 -5.48 -12.86
CA ARG A 88 -0.41 -6.49 -13.20
C ARG A 88 -1.25 -7.01 -12.03
N ASP A 89 -0.97 -6.60 -10.79
CA ASP A 89 -1.86 -6.92 -9.69
C ASP A 89 -3.20 -6.21 -9.89
N THR A 90 -4.28 -6.89 -9.53
CA THR A 90 -5.65 -6.35 -9.56
C THR A 90 -6.18 -5.99 -8.18
N VAL A 91 -5.39 -6.28 -7.14
CA VAL A 91 -5.71 -6.11 -5.72
C VAL A 91 -4.50 -5.55 -4.97
N TRP A 92 -4.75 -5.00 -3.79
CA TRP A 92 -3.72 -4.59 -2.85
C TRP A 92 -3.46 -5.70 -1.83
N THR A 93 -2.21 -6.13 -1.70
CA THR A 93 -1.80 -7.16 -0.73
C THR A 93 -1.25 -6.51 0.53
N GLN A 94 -1.66 -6.99 1.70
CA GLN A 94 -1.18 -6.45 2.98
C GLN A 94 0.13 -7.10 3.43
N LEU A 95 1.09 -6.30 3.88
CA LEU A 95 2.29 -6.81 4.55
C LEU A 95 1.95 -7.38 5.95
N PRO A 96 2.59 -8.48 6.39
CA PRO A 96 2.37 -9.06 7.71
C PRO A 96 2.69 -8.07 8.84
N LYS A 97 1.71 -7.80 9.71
CA LYS A 97 1.84 -7.05 10.99
C LYS A 97 2.77 -5.84 10.96
N THR A 98 2.58 -4.93 10.01
CA THR A 98 3.38 -3.70 9.90
C THR A 98 2.56 -2.44 10.17
N ALA A 99 2.80 -1.85 11.34
CA ALA A 99 2.36 -0.50 11.71
C ALA A 99 3.59 0.43 11.68
N GLY A 100 3.96 0.96 10.51
CA GLY A 100 5.25 1.63 10.38
C GLY A 100 5.39 2.55 9.18
N CYS A 101 6.51 3.29 9.16
CA CYS A 101 6.97 3.98 7.97
C CYS A 101 7.62 2.96 7.03
N VAL A 102 7.56 3.24 5.74
CA VAL A 102 7.99 2.28 4.71
C VAL A 102 8.93 3.00 3.78
N ASP A 103 10.01 2.33 3.41
CA ASP A 103 10.84 2.70 2.29
C ASP A 103 11.10 1.44 1.44
N VAL A 104 11.52 1.65 0.20
CA VAL A 104 11.80 0.56 -0.74
C VAL A 104 13.18 0.75 -1.31
N VAL A 105 13.96 -0.31 -1.28
CA VAL A 105 15.31 -0.33 -1.84
C VAL A 105 15.40 -1.44 -2.87
N TYR A 106 15.98 -1.12 -4.03
CA TYR A 106 16.33 -2.12 -5.01
C TYR A 106 17.76 -2.61 -4.77
N LYS A 107 17.92 -3.93 -4.61
CA LYS A 107 19.25 -4.53 -4.41
C LYS A 107 19.35 -5.84 -5.19
N GLU A 108 20.44 -6.03 -5.91
CA GLU A 108 20.78 -7.30 -6.57
C GLU A 108 19.66 -7.88 -7.46
N SER A 109 18.98 -7.02 -8.23
CA SER A 109 17.83 -7.41 -9.08
C SER A 109 16.58 -7.87 -8.32
N LYS A 110 16.47 -7.53 -7.03
CA LYS A 110 15.33 -7.86 -6.18
C LYS A 110 14.72 -6.62 -5.55
N PHE A 111 13.38 -6.63 -5.44
CA PHE A 111 12.63 -5.68 -4.64
C PHE A 111 12.74 -6.01 -3.18
N ILE A 112 13.51 -5.22 -2.45
CA ILE A 112 13.59 -5.31 -1.00
C ILE A 112 12.82 -4.14 -0.41
N VAL A 113 11.73 -4.45 0.31
CA VAL A 113 11.00 -3.45 1.07
C VAL A 113 11.59 -3.39 2.46
N ILE A 114 11.97 -2.18 2.89
CA ILE A 114 12.44 -1.93 4.23
C ILE A 114 11.32 -1.19 4.97
N VAL A 115 10.62 -1.90 5.84
CA VAL A 115 9.64 -1.27 6.73
C VAL A 115 10.34 -0.95 8.03
N TYR A 116 10.45 0.34 8.36
CA TYR A 116 11.01 0.76 9.64
C TYR A 116 9.92 1.27 10.56
N PHE A 117 9.96 0.79 11.79
CA PHE A 117 9.06 1.24 12.83
C PHE A 117 9.77 2.39 13.55
N LEU A 118 9.27 3.61 13.37
CA LEU A 118 9.56 4.74 14.26
C LEU A 118 8.89 4.54 15.65
N SER A 119 8.92 3.31 16.16
CA SER A 119 8.63 3.00 17.56
C SER A 119 9.85 3.39 18.39
N VAL A 120 9.62 3.69 19.68
CA VAL A 120 10.64 4.01 20.70
C VAL A 120 11.77 2.95 20.75
N SER A 121 11.52 1.75 20.23
CA SER A 121 12.46 0.63 20.15
C SER A 121 13.38 0.60 18.90
N GLY A 122 13.17 1.45 17.88
CA GLY A 122 14.11 1.57 16.75
C GLY A 122 14.27 0.32 15.87
N CYS A 123 13.25 -0.53 15.74
CA CYS A 123 13.33 -1.75 14.94
C CYS A 123 13.03 -1.50 13.45
N PHE A 124 13.76 -2.18 12.56
CA PHE A 124 13.42 -2.28 11.13
C PHE A 124 13.20 -3.74 10.74
N LEU A 125 12.26 -3.96 9.83
CA LEU A 125 11.97 -5.24 9.19
C LEU A 125 12.28 -5.14 7.70
N ILE A 126 12.89 -6.18 7.17
CA ILE A 126 13.18 -6.32 5.74
C ILE A 126 12.25 -7.39 5.18
N PHE A 127 11.47 -7.02 4.16
CA PHE A 127 10.60 -7.91 3.41
C PHE A 127 11.15 -8.07 1.99
N ASP A 128 11.33 -9.31 1.56
CA ASP A 128 11.66 -9.61 0.16
C ASP A 128 10.34 -9.69 -0.64
N LEU A 129 10.14 -8.77 -1.59
CA LEU A 129 9.01 -8.79 -2.51
C LEU A 129 9.34 -9.46 -3.86
N SER A 130 10.55 -9.97 -4.05
CA SER A 130 10.98 -10.60 -5.30
C SER A 130 10.51 -12.05 -5.49
N GLY A 131 9.85 -12.65 -4.48
CA GLY A 131 9.53 -14.08 -4.43
C GLY A 131 8.07 -14.45 -4.14
N GLU A 132 7.10 -13.73 -4.72
CA GLU A 132 5.69 -14.18 -4.79
C GLU A 132 5.29 -14.41 -6.25
#